data_AF-W1ES06-F1
#
_entry.id   AF-W1ES06-F1
#
_cell.length_a   1.000
_cell.length_b   1.000
_cell.length_c   1.000
_cell.angle_alpha   90.00
_cell.angle_beta   90.00
_cell.angle_gamma   90.00
#
_symmetry.space_group_name_H-M   'P 1'
#
loop_
_entity.id
_entity.type
_entity.pdbx_description
1 polymer ?
#
loop_
_entity_poly.entity_id
_entity_poly.type
_entity_poly.pdbx_seq_one_letter_code
_entity_poly.pdbx_strand_id
1 'polypeptide(L)'
;MIGRIMLHKKTLLFAALSAALWGGATQAADAAVVASLKPVGFIASAIADGVTETEVLLPDGASEHDYSLRPSDVKRLQNADLVVWVGPEMEAFYAKTGK
;
A
#
# COMPACT_ATOMS: atom_id res chain seq x y z
N MET A 1 40.42 36.81 -19.04
CA MET A 1 40.20 36.10 -17.76
C MET A 1 38.72 35.88 -17.39
N ILE A 2 37.78 36.76 -17.80
CA ILE A 2 36.35 36.66 -17.43
C ILE A 2 35.61 35.43 -18.01
N GLY A 3 35.89 35.00 -19.25
CA GLY A 3 35.17 33.89 -19.90
C GLY A 3 35.37 32.51 -19.24
N ARG A 4 36.55 32.26 -18.64
CA ARG A 4 36.86 30.98 -17.98
C ARG A 4 36.14 30.82 -16.64
N ILE A 5 35.91 31.94 -15.94
CA ILE A 5 35.12 32.00 -14.69
C ILE A 5 33.64 31.74 -14.97
N MET A 6 33.13 32.26 -16.09
CA MET A 6 31.73 32.11 -16.49
C MET A 6 31.41 30.67 -16.96
N LEU A 7 32.38 29.97 -17.54
CA LEU A 7 32.26 28.57 -17.94
C LEU A 7 32.18 27.63 -16.72
N HIS A 8 33.02 27.84 -15.69
CA HIS A 8 32.97 27.05 -14.46
C HIS A 8 31.69 27.26 -13.65
N LYS A 9 31.13 28.47 -13.64
CA LYS A 9 29.80 28.72 -13.02
C LYS A 9 28.69 27.90 -13.67
N LYS A 10 28.69 27.80 -15.01
CA LYS A 10 27.74 26.94 -15.74
C LYS A 10 27.96 25.46 -15.44
N THR A 11 29.21 25.00 -15.42
CA THR A 11 29.53 23.59 -15.09
C THR A 11 29.09 23.23 -13.66
N LEU A 12 29.31 24.12 -12.69
CA LEU A 12 28.88 23.91 -11.31
C LEU A 12 27.34 23.89 -11.18
N LEU A 13 26.64 24.76 -11.90
CA LEU A 13 25.17 24.75 -11.95
C LEU A 13 24.62 23.45 -12.56
N PHE A 14 25.21 22.96 -13.64
CA PHE A 14 24.82 21.68 -14.24
C PHE A 14 25.10 20.50 -13.31
N ALA A 15 26.26 20.48 -12.65
CA ALA A 15 26.61 19.42 -11.70
C ALA A 15 25.66 19.40 -10.48
N ALA A 16 25.29 20.57 -9.96
CA ALA A 16 24.32 20.67 -8.86
C ALA A 16 22.92 20.19 -9.27
N LEU A 17 22.48 20.53 -10.49
CA LEU A 17 21.19 20.07 -11.02
C LEU A 17 21.16 18.54 -11.24
N SER A 18 22.24 17.98 -11.79
CA SER A 18 22.37 16.52 -11.95
C SER A 18 22.43 15.79 -10.61
N ALA A 19 23.10 16.34 -9.60
CA ALA A 19 23.14 15.76 -8.26
C ALA A 19 21.76 15.79 -7.57
N ALA A 20 21.00 16.88 -7.74
CA ALA A 20 19.64 16.99 -7.22
C ALA A 20 18.67 15.99 -7.88
N LEU A 21 18.85 15.72 -9.18
CA LEU A 21 18.06 14.72 -9.90
C LEU A 21 18.41 13.28 -9.51
N TRP A 22 19.67 13.00 -9.15
CA TRP A 22 20.10 11.66 -8.71
C TRP A 22 19.79 11.37 -7.24
N GLY A 23 19.75 12.39 -6.38
CA GLY A 23 19.58 12.22 -4.93
C GLY A 23 18.14 12.04 -4.43
N GLY A 24 17.14 12.07 -5.32
CA GLY A 24 15.77 12.43 -4.92
C GLY A 24 14.68 11.34 -4.94
N ALA A 25 14.98 10.07 -5.24
CA ALA A 25 13.91 9.08 -5.45
C ALA A 25 13.94 7.92 -4.45
N THR A 26 13.71 8.20 -3.16
CA THR A 26 13.21 7.16 -2.25
C THR A 26 11.69 7.19 -2.30
N GLN A 27 11.09 6.36 -3.16
CA GLN A 27 9.64 6.14 -3.07
C GLN A 27 9.38 5.25 -1.85
N ALA A 28 8.58 5.77 -0.91
CA ALA A 28 8.03 4.94 0.15
C ALA A 28 7.13 3.88 -0.51
N ALA A 29 7.28 2.62 -0.10
CA ALA A 29 6.35 1.58 -0.51
C ALA A 29 5.03 1.83 0.23
N ASP A 30 3.95 1.91 -0.53
CA ASP A 30 2.59 2.07 -0.01
C ASP A 30 1.67 1.14 -0.80
N ALA A 31 0.85 0.37 -0.10
CA ALA A 31 -0.08 -0.59 -0.70
C ALA A 31 -1.32 -0.71 0.17
N ALA A 32 -2.50 -0.64 -0.43
CA ALA A 32 -3.75 -0.85 0.28
C ALA A 32 -3.93 -2.36 0.58
N VAL A 33 -3.53 -2.79 1.78
CA VAL A 33 -3.66 -4.18 2.23
C VAL A 33 -4.94 -4.37 3.04
N VAL A 34 -5.78 -5.31 2.59
CA VAL A 34 -7.01 -5.71 3.28
C VAL A 34 -6.90 -7.15 3.74
N ALA A 35 -6.92 -7.37 5.05
CA ALA A 35 -7.05 -8.68 5.66
C ALA A 35 -8.52 -8.99 5.93
N SER A 36 -8.89 -10.25 5.77
CA SER A 36 -10.29 -10.64 5.81
C SER A 36 -10.86 -10.74 7.24
N LEU A 37 -10.07 -11.28 8.17
CA LEU A 37 -10.42 -11.49 9.58
C LEU A 37 -9.34 -10.91 10.51
N LYS A 38 -9.70 -10.62 11.76
CA LYS A 38 -8.79 -10.01 12.74
C LYS A 38 -7.51 -10.81 13.02
N PRO A 39 -7.55 -12.15 13.20
CA PRO A 39 -6.32 -12.94 13.34
C PRO A 39 -5.40 -12.85 12.12
N VAL A 40 -5.96 -12.82 10.91
CA VAL A 40 -5.22 -12.64 9.65
C VAL A 40 -4.65 -11.23 9.58
N GLY A 41 -5.43 -10.23 10.00
CA GLY A 41 -5.01 -8.84 10.11
C GLY A 41 -3.78 -8.68 11.00
N PHE A 42 -3.75 -9.33 12.17
CA PHE A 42 -2.58 -9.28 13.04
C PHE A 42 -1.31 -9.84 12.39
N ILE A 43 -1.42 -10.93 11.64
CA ILE A 43 -0.29 -11.52 10.92
C ILE A 43 0.18 -10.57 9.81
N ALA A 44 -0.76 -10.06 9.01
CA ALA A 44 -0.46 -9.13 7.93
C ALA A 44 0.18 -7.83 8.45
N SER A 45 -0.35 -7.26 9.53
CA SER A 45 0.25 -6.08 10.17
C SER A 45 1.64 -6.34 10.73
N ALA A 46 1.88 -7.51 11.33
CA ALA A 46 3.21 -7.86 11.83
C ALA A 46 4.25 -8.01 10.70
N ILE A 47 3.81 -8.43 9.51
CA ILE A 47 4.66 -8.53 8.32
C ILE A 47 4.87 -7.15 7.68
N ALA A 48 3.83 -6.32 7.64
CA ALA A 48 3.84 -5.01 7.01
C ALA A 48 4.36 -3.87 7.91
N ASP A 49 4.71 -4.17 9.16
CA ASP A 49 5.14 -3.19 10.17
C ASP A 49 6.28 -2.32 9.65
N GLY A 50 6.13 -1.00 9.82
CA GLY A 50 7.08 0.00 9.30
C GLY A 50 7.05 0.24 7.79
N VAL A 51 6.17 -0.43 7.03
CA VAL A 51 6.02 -0.27 5.57
C VAL A 51 4.64 0.29 5.21
N THR A 52 3.57 -0.41 5.53
CA THR A 52 2.19 0.03 5.23
C THR A 52 1.19 -0.52 6.25
N GLU A 53 0.01 0.10 6.32
CA GLU A 53 -1.05 -0.33 7.23
C GLU A 53 -1.86 -1.49 6.65
N THR A 54 -2.53 -2.25 7.53
CA THR A 54 -3.44 -3.33 7.12
C THR A 54 -4.83 -3.04 7.66
N GLU A 55 -5.82 -2.98 6.80
CA GLU A 55 -7.23 -2.88 7.20
C GLU A 55 -7.83 -4.28 7.40
N VAL A 56 -8.74 -4.42 8.36
CA VAL A 56 -9.53 -5.65 8.55
C VAL A 56 -10.94 -5.45 8.00
N LEU A 57 -11.36 -6.34 7.11
CA LEU A 57 -12.65 -6.27 6.43
C LEU A 57 -13.81 -6.61 7.37
N LEU A 58 -13.74 -7.74 8.08
CA LEU A 58 -14.81 -8.19 8.97
C LEU A 58 -14.84 -7.32 10.25
N PRO A 59 -15.95 -6.64 10.55
CA PRO A 59 -16.07 -5.82 11.75
C PRO A 59 -15.99 -6.65 13.04
N ASP A 60 -15.56 -6.01 14.13
CA ASP A 60 -15.58 -6.63 15.45
C ASP A 60 -17.00 -7.12 15.82
N GLY A 61 -17.09 -8.37 16.27
CA GLY A 61 -18.34 -9.01 16.69
C GLY A 61 -19.22 -9.53 15.55
N ALA A 62 -18.83 -9.36 14.29
CA ALA A 62 -19.50 -9.98 13.15
C ALA A 62 -19.06 -11.45 12.97
N SER A 63 -19.98 -12.31 12.54
CA SER A 63 -19.73 -13.72 12.20
C SER A 63 -19.18 -13.85 10.79
N GLU A 64 -18.06 -14.56 10.62
CA GLU A 64 -17.43 -14.91 9.34
C GLU A 64 -18.31 -15.80 8.44
N HIS A 65 -19.35 -16.42 8.99
CA HIS A 65 -20.28 -17.25 8.23
C HIS A 65 -21.51 -16.49 7.74
N ASP A 66 -21.93 -15.46 8.49
CA ASP A 66 -23.22 -14.77 8.27
C ASP A 66 -23.06 -13.32 7.78
N TYR A 67 -21.83 -12.82 7.67
CA TYR A 67 -21.58 -11.46 7.24
C TYR A 67 -22.04 -11.22 5.80
N SER A 68 -22.69 -10.08 5.57
CA SER A 68 -23.05 -9.59 4.25
C SER A 68 -22.25 -8.33 3.96
N LEU A 69 -21.48 -8.35 2.87
CA LEU A 69 -20.65 -7.22 2.48
C LEU A 69 -21.49 -5.96 2.28
N ARG A 70 -21.08 -4.87 2.92
CA ARG A 70 -21.67 -3.55 2.69
C ARG A 70 -21.07 -2.97 1.41
N PRO A 71 -21.74 -2.00 0.74
CA PRO A 71 -21.16 -1.29 -0.39
C PRO A 71 -19.77 -0.68 -0.10
N SER A 72 -19.53 -0.24 1.13
CA SER A 72 -18.21 0.25 1.57
C SER A 72 -17.15 -0.84 1.59
N ASP A 73 -17.52 -2.07 1.95
CA ASP A 73 -16.59 -3.20 2.02
C ASP A 73 -16.19 -3.64 0.62
N VAL A 74 -17.15 -3.70 -0.30
CA VAL A 74 -16.90 -3.94 -1.72
C VAL A 74 -15.96 -2.87 -2.29
N LYS A 75 -16.18 -1.59 -1.95
CA LYS A 75 -15.30 -0.51 -2.39
C LYS A 75 -13.87 -0.67 -1.84
N ARG A 76 -13.71 -1.07 -0.58
CA ARG A 76 -12.38 -1.36 -0.01
C ARG A 76 -11.69 -2.49 -0.76
N LEU A 77 -12.41 -3.58 -1.04
CA LEU A 77 -11.87 -4.72 -1.79
C LEU A 77 -11.47 -4.35 -3.22
N GLN A 78 -12.25 -3.51 -3.89
CA GLN A 78 -11.93 -3.04 -5.25
C GLN A 78 -10.71 -2.11 -5.29
N ASN A 79 -10.46 -1.36 -4.22
CA ASN A 79 -9.33 -0.44 -4.11
C ASN A 79 -8.10 -1.08 -3.47
N ALA A 80 -8.18 -2.33 -3.01
CA ALA A 80 -7.08 -3.02 -2.37
C ALA A 80 -6.04 -3.45 -3.42
N ASP A 81 -4.77 -3.18 -3.14
CA ASP A 81 -3.65 -3.71 -3.91
C ASP A 81 -3.38 -5.19 -3.54
N LEU A 82 -3.72 -5.58 -2.32
CA LEU A 82 -3.60 -6.94 -1.81
C LEU A 82 -4.75 -7.29 -0.85
N VAL A 83 -5.37 -8.45 -1.08
CA VAL A 83 -6.31 -9.05 -0.13
C VAL A 83 -5.71 -10.32 0.45
N VAL A 84 -5.60 -10.39 1.78
CA VAL A 84 -5.15 -11.58 2.52
C VAL A 84 -6.35 -12.29 3.11
N TRP A 85 -6.57 -13.52 2.65
CA TRP A 85 -7.78 -14.29 2.90
C TRP A 85 -7.44 -15.76 3.14
N VAL A 86 -8.15 -16.44 4.06
CA VAL A 86 -7.93 -17.87 4.34
C VAL A 86 -8.55 -18.76 3.27
N GLY A 87 -9.80 -18.50 2.90
CA GLY A 87 -10.53 -19.29 1.91
C GLY A 87 -12.03 -19.45 2.19
N PRO A 88 -12.77 -20.05 1.24
CA PRO A 88 -14.24 -20.10 1.27
C PRO A 88 -14.81 -21.00 2.35
N GLU A 89 -14.04 -21.96 2.86
CA GLU A 89 -14.48 -22.84 3.95
C GLU A 89 -14.59 -22.09 5.29
N MET A 90 -13.76 -21.07 5.50
CA MET A 90 -13.79 -20.24 6.70
C MET A 90 -14.73 -19.04 6.53
N GLU A 91 -14.76 -18.45 5.33
CA GLU A 91 -15.31 -17.11 5.12
C GLU A 91 -16.27 -17.10 3.91
N ALA A 92 -17.48 -17.60 4.16
CA ALA A 92 -18.50 -17.80 3.13
C ALA A 92 -18.98 -16.49 2.48
N PHE A 93 -18.80 -15.36 3.16
CA PHE A 93 -19.19 -14.04 2.64
C PHE A 93 -18.38 -13.64 1.39
N TYR A 94 -17.12 -14.09 1.27
CA TYR A 94 -16.21 -13.67 0.20
C TYR A 94 -16.47 -14.45 -1.10
N ALA A 95 -16.80 -15.74 -0.99
CA ALA A 95 -17.09 -16.62 -2.13
C ALA A 95 -18.29 -16.14 -2.97
N LYS A 96 -19.21 -15.37 -2.37
CA LYS A 96 -20.38 -14.79 -3.07
C LYS A 96 -20.01 -13.63 -4.00
N THR A 97 -18.83 -13.05 -3.86
CA THR A 97 -18.40 -11.84 -4.58
C THR A 97 -17.38 -12.12 -5.69
N GLY A 98 -16.81 -13.33 -5.74
CA GLY A 98 -15.78 -13.73 -6.71
C GLY A 98 -16.28 -14.14 -8.11
N LYS A 99 -17.36 -13.53 -8.62
CA LYS A 99 -17.74 -13.66 -10.05
C LYS A 99 -17.46 -12.37 -10.80
#